data_AF-A0A7C1GFF6-F1
#
_entry.id   AF-A0A7C1GFF6-F1
#
_cell.length_a   1.000
_cell.length_b   1.000
_cell.length_c   1.000
_cell.angle_alpha   90.00
_cell.angle_beta   90.00
_cell.angle_gamma   90.00
#
_symmetry.space_group_name_H-M   'P 1'
#
loop_
_entity.id
_entity.type
_entity.pdbx_description
1 polymer ?
#
loop_
_entity_poly.entity_id
_entity_poly.type
_entity_poly.pdbx_seq_one_letter_code
_entity_poly.pdbx_strand_id
1 'polypeptide(L)'
;MKNFLHFVIIMFLVIGTAVISNAQQATYVGSEKCSTCHSANFTNWINSGHPYKFTVIHNAQAPVYPNFVQNYEETWLDSLGDGSHTWQDIAGVIGGFGWKVRFVGTDGYIIGTAGSSFPDAGKGHNQFNFYDGENLGWVDYSATNDHKIYNYSCFKCHTTGGDTTGTWLADVNNLGTFSEGGIGCESCHGPGSNHIAAPSKTNIDKVYEQVHLDNALGGLSINGVVQHPDTTGNDVNFMCGTCHNRGYDNKIDAKGGFVKHHEQWDEFTHTEHYNKGFTCITCHDQHKRTIWNGDGIFASCTSCHSTQVATNNHPGEATCIDCHMPYSDKSGATRGQSGFKGDIRSHLFKIIVDTNSMFTEDGKWVKDDAEREASLSPAYSCLGCHNNDPDDNIPDMTLAQAVTAAKDNHKTTSVRNFQTIKLGLYPNPTTGYTNISFHLRNAGNVSIKAYNSVGQLVYKVNRNYPSGTHVYKWNAQSNTGANITPGYYFIKVSSDNLSSIQKLVLLR
;
A
#
# COMPACT_ATOMS: atom_id res chain seq x y z
N MET A 1 15.76 87.92 26.46
CA MET A 1 16.99 87.19 26.09
C MET A 1 17.12 85.98 27.01
N LYS A 2 17.18 84.77 26.41
CA LYS A 2 17.78 83.52 26.94
C LYS A 2 17.24 82.94 28.26
N ASN A 3 16.41 81.88 28.20
CA ASN A 3 16.85 80.48 28.33
C ASN A 3 15.72 79.47 28.64
N PHE A 4 15.77 78.38 27.87
CA PHE A 4 15.18 77.05 28.07
C PHE A 4 15.69 76.35 29.36
N LEU A 5 14.87 75.53 30.03
CA LEU A 5 15.12 74.08 30.32
C LEU A 5 13.97 73.49 31.19
N HIS A 6 13.16 72.56 30.66
CA HIS A 6 13.16 71.09 30.87
C HIS A 6 12.32 70.57 32.05
N PHE A 7 11.22 69.90 31.70
CA PHE A 7 10.43 69.01 32.56
C PHE A 7 11.04 67.60 32.51
N VAL A 8 11.33 67.01 33.66
CA VAL A 8 11.77 65.62 33.81
C VAL A 8 10.54 64.72 33.97
N ILE A 9 10.33 63.77 33.06
CA ILE A 9 9.37 62.68 33.19
C ILE A 9 10.13 61.43 33.63
N ILE A 10 9.81 60.93 34.82
CA ILE A 10 10.32 59.67 35.36
C ILE A 10 9.51 58.53 34.71
N MET A 11 10.19 57.72 33.91
CA MET A 11 9.63 56.53 33.26
C MET A 11 9.94 55.30 34.13
N PHE A 12 8.93 54.73 34.78
CA PHE A 12 9.05 53.46 35.50
C PHE A 12 9.13 52.30 34.49
N LEU A 13 10.28 51.64 34.43
CA LEU A 13 10.50 50.43 33.63
C LEU A 13 9.99 49.20 34.41
N VAL A 14 8.84 48.66 34.02
CA VAL A 14 8.39 47.34 34.51
C VAL A 14 9.09 46.28 33.67
N ILE A 15 10.15 45.69 34.22
CA ILE A 15 10.81 44.52 33.62
C ILE A 15 9.94 43.30 33.94
N GLY A 16 9.00 42.98 33.05
CA GLY A 16 8.33 41.68 33.06
C GLY A 16 9.32 40.62 32.60
N THR A 17 9.75 39.74 33.51
CA THR A 17 10.50 38.53 33.15
C THR A 17 9.59 37.61 32.35
N ALA A 18 9.71 37.64 31.02
CA ALA A 18 9.15 36.61 30.18
C ALA A 18 9.85 35.29 30.52
N VAL A 19 9.13 34.40 31.20
CA VAL A 19 9.54 32.99 31.31
C VAL A 19 9.35 32.40 29.92
N ILE A 20 10.41 32.40 29.12
CA ILE A 20 10.46 31.62 27.88
C ILE A 20 10.57 30.18 28.35
N SER A 21 9.44 29.47 28.39
CA SER A 21 9.44 28.02 28.51
C SER A 21 10.13 27.47 27.26
N ASN A 22 11.36 26.98 27.40
CA ASN A 22 11.95 26.09 26.41
C ASN A 22 11.10 24.82 26.37
N ALA A 23 10.09 24.78 25.51
CA ALA A 23 9.48 23.53 25.13
C ALA A 23 10.58 22.70 24.46
N GLN A 24 10.99 21.61 25.09
CA GLN A 24 11.95 20.68 24.52
C GLN A 24 11.42 20.23 23.15
N GLN A 25 12.25 20.37 22.10
CA GLN A 25 11.90 19.89 20.78
C GLN A 25 11.60 18.39 20.86
N ALA A 26 10.47 17.96 20.29
CA ALA A 26 10.11 16.54 20.27
C ALA A 26 11.16 15.75 19.48
N THR A 27 11.45 14.53 19.93
CA THR A 27 12.45 13.63 19.36
C THR A 27 11.80 12.32 19.01
N TYR A 28 12.35 11.64 18.00
CA TYR A 28 11.92 10.30 17.63
C TYR A 28 12.24 9.30 18.75
N VAL A 29 11.33 8.37 18.99
CA VAL A 29 11.42 7.37 20.07
C VAL A 29 11.40 5.93 19.56
N GLY A 30 11.09 5.73 18.28
CA GLY A 30 11.01 4.43 17.61
C GLY A 30 9.64 3.77 17.79
N SER A 31 9.18 3.08 16.74
CA SER A 31 7.85 2.45 16.69
C SER A 31 7.62 1.40 17.78
N GLU A 32 8.66 0.70 18.24
CA GLU A 32 8.54 -0.28 19.32
C GLU A 32 7.96 0.31 20.61
N LYS A 33 8.29 1.57 20.93
CA LYS A 33 7.76 2.23 22.14
C LYS A 33 6.25 2.47 22.07
N CYS A 34 5.70 2.59 20.86
CA CYS A 34 4.27 2.76 20.64
C CYS A 34 3.48 1.49 20.97
N SER A 35 4.11 0.31 20.84
CA SER A 35 3.45 -1.00 21.02
C SER A 35 2.85 -1.22 22.41
N THR A 36 3.42 -0.59 23.44
CA THR A 36 2.99 -0.77 24.85
C THR A 36 1.58 -0.22 25.08
N CYS A 37 1.22 0.89 24.41
CA CYS A 37 -0.10 1.52 24.53
C CYS A 37 -1.00 1.23 23.31
N HIS A 38 -0.42 1.01 22.12
CA HIS A 38 -1.13 0.86 20.85
C HIS A 38 -0.89 -0.51 20.20
N SER A 39 -0.96 -1.58 20.98
CA SER A 39 -0.64 -2.95 20.55
C SER A 39 -1.39 -3.43 19.30
N ALA A 40 -2.68 -3.05 19.16
CA ALA A 40 -3.49 -3.41 18.00
C ALA A 40 -3.00 -2.76 16.71
N ASN A 41 -2.73 -1.44 16.75
CA ASN A 41 -2.20 -0.73 15.58
C ASN A 41 -0.79 -1.18 15.25
N PHE A 42 0.05 -1.40 16.27
CA PHE A 42 1.39 -1.93 16.10
C PHE A 42 1.37 -3.32 15.43
N THR A 43 0.45 -4.19 15.85
CA THR A 43 0.29 -5.52 15.26
C THR A 43 -0.20 -5.45 13.80
N ASN A 44 -1.09 -4.52 13.47
CA ASN A 44 -1.47 -4.31 12.08
C ASN A 44 -0.27 -3.81 11.26
N TRP A 45 0.44 -2.81 11.78
CA TRP A 45 1.57 -2.16 11.11
C TRP A 45 2.74 -3.11 10.86
N ILE A 46 3.15 -3.92 11.86
CA ILE A 46 4.21 -4.92 11.71
C ILE A 46 3.80 -6.05 10.75
N ASN A 47 2.50 -6.22 10.50
CA ASN A 47 1.99 -7.16 9.48
C ASN A 47 1.75 -6.47 8.13
N SER A 48 2.30 -5.26 7.93
CA SER A 48 2.27 -4.50 6.68
C SER A 48 3.66 -4.38 6.05
N GLY A 49 3.75 -3.89 4.81
CA GLY A 49 5.03 -3.73 4.12
C GLY A 49 5.83 -2.49 4.51
N HIS A 50 5.20 -1.50 5.16
CA HIS A 50 5.83 -0.24 5.56
C HIS A 50 7.07 -0.39 6.47
N PRO A 51 7.04 -1.18 7.58
CA PRO A 51 8.21 -1.40 8.42
C PRO A 51 9.39 -2.02 7.67
N TYR A 52 9.11 -2.79 6.63
CA TYR A 52 10.11 -3.56 5.90
C TYR A 52 10.57 -2.88 4.62
N LYS A 53 10.21 -1.61 4.40
CA LYS A 53 10.68 -0.89 3.21
C LYS A 53 12.20 -0.76 3.21
N PHE A 54 12.80 -0.62 4.40
CA PHE A 54 14.23 -0.72 4.60
C PHE A 54 14.54 -1.36 5.95
N THR A 55 15.40 -2.38 5.95
CA THR A 55 15.91 -3.03 7.16
C THR A 55 17.41 -2.79 7.25
N VAL A 56 17.87 -2.21 8.36
CA VAL A 56 19.31 -2.09 8.66
C VAL A 56 19.84 -3.46 9.08
N ILE A 57 20.96 -3.88 8.50
CA ILE A 57 21.60 -5.14 8.86
C ILE A 57 22.58 -4.90 10.00
N HIS A 58 22.39 -5.65 11.08
CA HIS A 58 23.26 -5.61 12.25
C HIS A 58 23.95 -6.96 12.43
N ASN A 59 25.25 -6.93 12.73
CA ASN A 59 26.04 -8.13 13.03
C ASN A 59 25.96 -9.24 11.96
N ALA A 60 25.88 -8.84 10.68
CA ALA A 60 25.75 -9.75 9.55
C ALA A 60 24.58 -10.74 9.71
N GLN A 61 23.46 -10.31 10.30
CA GLN A 61 22.26 -11.12 10.43
C GLN A 61 21.23 -10.74 9.36
N ALA A 62 20.71 -11.76 8.67
CA ALA A 62 19.61 -11.63 7.73
C ALA A 62 18.41 -10.90 8.36
N PRO A 63 17.64 -10.13 7.57
CA PRO A 63 16.39 -9.55 8.04
C PRO A 63 15.37 -10.65 8.38
N VAL A 64 14.47 -10.35 9.33
CA VAL A 64 13.40 -11.26 9.74
C VAL A 64 12.07 -10.70 9.28
N TYR A 65 11.28 -11.51 8.59
CA TYR A 65 9.92 -11.18 8.17
C TYR A 65 8.90 -12.02 8.94
N PRO A 66 7.64 -11.56 9.07
CA PRO A 66 6.58 -12.37 9.66
C PRO A 66 6.38 -13.68 8.90
N ASN A 67 6.21 -14.81 9.60
CA ASN A 67 6.14 -16.15 8.99
C ASN A 67 5.08 -16.35 7.89
N PHE A 68 4.08 -15.47 7.78
CA PHE A 68 3.07 -15.55 6.71
C PHE A 68 3.53 -14.91 5.39
N VAL A 69 4.65 -14.17 5.43
CA VAL A 69 5.21 -13.48 4.28
C VAL A 69 5.69 -14.48 3.24
N GLN A 70 5.27 -14.26 1.99
CA GLN A 70 5.73 -15.03 0.84
C GLN A 70 6.77 -14.23 0.06
N ASN A 71 8.02 -14.43 0.41
CA ASN A 71 9.17 -13.70 -0.15
C ASN A 71 10.29 -14.62 -0.64
N TYR A 72 10.09 -15.94 -0.63
CA TYR A 72 11.08 -16.92 -1.08
C TYR A 72 12.43 -16.79 -0.37
N GLU A 73 12.42 -16.60 0.95
CA GLU A 73 13.65 -16.48 1.76
C GLU A 73 14.72 -17.52 1.42
N GLU A 74 14.33 -18.78 1.20
CA GLU A 74 15.25 -19.87 0.83
C GLU A 74 16.03 -19.62 -0.48
N THR A 75 15.56 -18.73 -1.36
CA THR A 75 16.21 -18.45 -2.65
C THR A 75 17.19 -17.28 -2.61
N TRP A 76 17.17 -16.45 -1.56
CA TRP A 76 17.99 -15.24 -1.51
C TRP A 76 18.58 -14.90 -0.13
N LEU A 77 18.05 -15.43 0.99
CA LEU A 77 18.68 -15.27 2.30
C LEU A 77 19.92 -16.14 2.47
N ASP A 78 19.89 -17.35 1.91
CA ASP A 78 20.96 -18.36 2.05
C ASP A 78 22.06 -18.20 1.02
N SER A 79 21.71 -17.70 -0.17
CA SER A 79 22.63 -17.40 -1.26
C SER A 79 22.35 -15.98 -1.75
N LEU A 80 23.04 -15.00 -1.17
CA LEU A 80 22.99 -13.64 -1.66
C LEU A 80 23.62 -13.61 -3.06
N GLY A 81 22.78 -13.32 -4.05
CA GLY A 81 23.17 -13.33 -5.44
C GLY A 81 23.62 -14.72 -5.93
N ASP A 82 24.77 -14.79 -6.56
CA ASP A 82 25.41 -16.03 -7.02
C ASP A 82 26.29 -16.70 -5.94
N GLY A 83 26.17 -16.25 -4.69
CA GLY A 83 27.03 -16.66 -3.57
C GLY A 83 28.33 -15.87 -3.48
N SER A 84 28.50 -14.80 -4.27
CA SER A 84 29.65 -13.88 -4.15
C SER A 84 29.56 -12.92 -2.97
N HIS A 85 28.37 -12.74 -2.39
CA HIS A 85 28.15 -11.87 -1.23
C HIS A 85 27.72 -12.68 -0.01
N THR A 86 28.04 -12.14 1.15
CA THR A 86 27.58 -12.63 2.45
C THR A 86 26.90 -11.50 3.20
N TRP A 87 26.21 -11.82 4.30
CA TRP A 87 25.64 -10.81 5.18
C TRP A 87 26.69 -9.86 5.80
N GLN A 88 27.99 -10.16 5.71
CA GLN A 88 29.06 -9.24 6.12
C GLN A 88 29.23 -8.08 5.13
N ASP A 89 28.83 -8.29 3.88
CA ASP A 89 28.94 -7.31 2.80
C ASP A 89 27.72 -6.38 2.76
N ILE A 90 26.62 -6.73 3.46
CA ILE A 90 25.34 -6.03 3.42
C ILE A 90 25.17 -5.11 4.64
N ALA A 91 24.96 -3.82 4.39
CA ALA A 91 24.57 -2.84 5.41
C ALA A 91 23.05 -2.67 5.53
N GLY A 92 22.29 -2.97 4.48
CA GLY A 92 20.84 -2.79 4.49
C GLY A 92 20.11 -3.56 3.40
N VAL A 93 18.82 -3.82 3.63
CA VAL A 93 17.92 -4.51 2.70
C VAL A 93 16.75 -3.61 2.37
N ILE A 94 16.47 -3.41 1.08
CA ILE A 94 15.35 -2.61 0.58
C ILE A 94 14.25 -3.57 0.10
N GLY A 95 13.10 -3.56 0.77
CA GLY A 95 11.98 -4.45 0.46
C GLY A 95 12.09 -5.81 1.12
N GLY A 96 11.72 -6.87 0.42
CA GLY A 96 11.76 -8.25 0.93
C GLY A 96 10.48 -8.73 1.64
N PHE A 97 9.49 -7.86 1.84
CA PHE A 97 8.19 -8.25 2.42
C PHE A 97 7.28 -8.88 1.37
N GLY A 98 6.68 -8.08 0.49
CA GLY A 98 5.67 -8.56 -0.44
C GLY A 98 6.08 -8.63 -1.88
N TRP A 99 7.19 -7.97 -2.18
CA TRP A 99 7.51 -7.56 -3.52
C TRP A 99 8.95 -7.09 -3.60
N LYS A 100 9.76 -7.89 -4.29
CA LYS A 100 11.19 -7.74 -4.60
C LYS A 100 12.12 -7.38 -3.44
N VAL A 101 13.41 -7.62 -3.64
CA VAL A 101 14.45 -7.24 -2.67
C VAL A 101 15.69 -6.72 -3.38
N ARG A 102 16.36 -5.75 -2.75
CA ARG A 102 17.67 -5.21 -3.13
C ARG A 102 18.53 -5.03 -1.89
N PHE A 103 19.82 -4.88 -2.13
CA PHE A 103 20.83 -4.86 -1.07
C PHE A 103 21.66 -3.59 -1.15
N VAL A 104 21.98 -3.02 0.01
CA VAL A 104 22.92 -1.91 0.18
C VAL A 104 24.19 -2.50 0.77
N GLY A 105 25.32 -2.30 0.10
CA GLY A 105 26.62 -2.76 0.55
C GLY A 105 27.14 -1.95 1.74
N THR A 106 28.16 -2.48 2.43
CA THR A 106 28.90 -1.76 3.50
C THR A 106 29.71 -0.56 2.99
N ASP A 107 29.74 -0.35 1.68
CA ASP A 107 30.23 0.86 1.02
C ASP A 107 29.16 1.96 0.86
N GLY A 108 27.91 1.67 1.27
CA GLY A 108 26.76 2.57 1.15
C GLY A 108 26.09 2.59 -0.23
N TYR A 109 26.57 1.81 -1.20
CA TYR A 109 25.97 1.73 -2.53
C TYR A 109 24.93 0.62 -2.62
N ILE A 110 23.94 0.78 -3.50
CA ILE A 110 23.11 -0.35 -3.91
C ILE A 110 24.00 -1.31 -4.72
N ILE A 111 24.00 -2.58 -4.33
CA ILE A 111 24.88 -3.60 -4.92
C ILE A 111 24.65 -3.72 -6.43
N GLY A 112 25.75 -3.91 -7.17
CA GLY A 112 25.78 -3.98 -8.62
C GLY A 112 25.49 -2.68 -9.37
N THR A 113 25.41 -1.55 -8.68
CA THR A 113 25.39 -0.21 -9.31
C THR A 113 26.81 0.35 -9.48
N ALA A 114 26.97 1.34 -10.35
CA ALA A 114 28.28 1.92 -10.63
C ALA A 114 28.85 2.60 -9.38
N GLY A 115 30.14 2.38 -9.13
CA GLY A 115 30.84 2.92 -7.95
C GLY A 115 30.72 2.04 -6.69
N SER A 116 29.92 0.97 -6.71
CA SER A 116 29.95 -0.01 -5.63
C SER A 116 31.25 -0.82 -5.65
N SER A 117 31.80 -1.07 -4.46
CA SER A 117 32.86 -2.04 -4.17
C SER A 117 32.38 -3.49 -4.31
N PHE A 118 31.07 -3.69 -4.44
CA PHE A 118 30.39 -4.97 -4.65
C PHE A 118 29.73 -5.01 -6.05
N PRO A 119 30.53 -4.94 -7.14
CA PRO A 119 29.98 -4.90 -8.48
C PRO A 119 29.52 -6.30 -8.93
N ASP A 120 28.21 -6.50 -9.05
CA ASP A 120 27.60 -7.67 -9.69
C ASP A 120 27.37 -7.47 -11.20
N ALA A 121 28.22 -6.70 -11.87
CA ALA A 121 28.00 -6.29 -13.26
C ALA A 121 27.84 -7.51 -14.20
N GLY A 122 26.58 -7.82 -14.55
CA GLY A 122 26.21 -8.74 -15.62
C GLY A 122 25.90 -10.18 -15.19
N LYS A 123 25.70 -10.46 -13.89
CA LYS A 123 25.29 -11.80 -13.43
C LYS A 123 23.81 -11.91 -13.05
N GLY A 124 23.07 -10.82 -12.98
CA GLY A 124 21.63 -10.84 -12.67
C GLY A 124 21.32 -10.93 -11.18
N HIS A 125 22.26 -10.72 -10.28
CA HIS A 125 22.18 -11.23 -8.89
C HIS A 125 22.12 -10.16 -7.78
N ASN A 126 21.70 -8.93 -8.11
CA ASN A 126 21.60 -7.82 -7.14
C ASN A 126 20.16 -7.34 -6.85
N GLN A 127 19.17 -7.86 -7.59
CA GLN A 127 17.75 -7.72 -7.27
C GLN A 127 17.05 -9.06 -7.46
N PHE A 128 16.28 -9.48 -6.48
CA PHE A 128 15.42 -10.66 -6.61
C PHE A 128 13.97 -10.23 -6.67
N ASN A 129 13.24 -10.67 -7.69
CA ASN A 129 11.85 -10.32 -7.93
C ASN A 129 10.92 -11.44 -7.49
N PHE A 130 9.80 -11.06 -6.88
CA PHE A 130 8.70 -11.93 -6.54
C PHE A 130 7.45 -11.10 -6.33
N TYR A 131 6.28 -11.71 -6.48
CA TYR A 131 5.00 -11.06 -6.21
C TYR A 131 3.91 -12.09 -6.00
N ASP A 132 3.13 -11.98 -4.91
CA ASP A 132 1.87 -12.75 -4.71
C ASP A 132 1.98 -14.26 -5.01
N GLY A 133 2.99 -14.92 -4.45
CA GLY A 133 3.20 -16.36 -4.65
C GLY A 133 3.79 -16.76 -6.01
N GLU A 134 4.29 -15.78 -6.77
CA GLU A 134 5.08 -15.98 -7.99
C GLU A 134 6.56 -15.64 -7.75
N ASN A 135 7.45 -16.60 -8.02
CA ASN A 135 8.90 -16.39 -8.02
C ASN A 135 9.32 -15.89 -9.41
N LEU A 136 9.89 -14.69 -9.47
CA LEU A 136 10.28 -14.03 -10.72
C LEU A 136 11.80 -13.96 -10.90
N GLY A 137 12.55 -14.56 -9.98
CA GLY A 137 13.98 -14.79 -10.09
C GLY A 137 14.86 -13.55 -9.87
N TRP A 138 16.16 -13.81 -9.95
CA TRP A 138 17.23 -12.84 -9.88
C TRP A 138 17.32 -12.05 -11.21
N VAL A 139 17.44 -10.71 -11.10
CA VAL A 139 17.66 -9.79 -12.22
C VAL A 139 18.71 -8.72 -11.88
N ASP A 140 19.30 -8.10 -12.91
CA ASP A 140 20.18 -6.95 -12.74
C ASP A 140 19.39 -5.68 -12.42
N TYR A 141 19.80 -4.97 -11.37
CA TYR A 141 19.31 -3.65 -11.02
C TYR A 141 20.10 -2.57 -11.77
N SER A 142 19.41 -1.93 -12.73
CA SER A 142 19.90 -0.81 -13.57
C SER A 142 20.94 -1.18 -14.62
N ALA A 143 21.12 -0.29 -15.61
CA ALA A 143 22.21 -0.40 -16.58
C ALA A 143 23.54 -0.04 -15.90
N THR A 144 24.62 -0.64 -16.38
CA THR A 144 25.98 -0.70 -15.79
C THR A 144 26.70 0.63 -15.47
N ASN A 145 26.04 1.79 -15.55
CA ASN A 145 26.63 3.12 -15.35
C ASN A 145 25.89 4.00 -14.31
N ASP A 146 24.83 3.50 -13.66
CA ASP A 146 24.07 4.31 -12.71
C ASP A 146 24.71 4.26 -11.31
N HIS A 147 25.08 5.41 -10.76
CA HIS A 147 25.65 5.50 -9.40
C HIS A 147 24.53 5.65 -8.37
N LYS A 148 24.21 4.60 -7.62
CA LYS A 148 23.14 4.62 -6.61
C LYS A 148 23.68 4.43 -5.21
N ILE A 149 23.84 5.54 -4.50
CA ILE A 149 24.19 5.57 -3.09
C ILE A 149 22.92 5.63 -2.23
N TYR A 150 22.88 4.88 -1.14
CA TYR A 150 21.77 4.87 -0.19
C TYR A 150 21.92 6.03 0.79
N ASN A 151 21.48 7.22 0.35
CA ASN A 151 21.51 8.47 1.11
C ASN A 151 20.09 9.04 1.33
N TYR A 152 19.99 10.29 1.79
CA TYR A 152 18.71 10.97 2.02
C TYR A 152 17.69 10.85 0.87
N SER A 153 18.16 10.83 -0.39
CA SER A 153 17.27 10.66 -1.56
C SER A 153 16.49 9.34 -1.54
N CYS A 154 17.01 8.33 -0.86
CA CYS A 154 16.34 7.07 -0.57
C CYS A 154 15.58 7.12 0.77
N PHE A 155 16.22 7.66 1.82
CA PHE A 155 15.69 7.66 3.19
C PHE A 155 14.32 8.30 3.30
N LYS A 156 14.13 9.43 2.62
CA LYS A 156 12.89 10.16 2.63
C LYS A 156 11.69 9.21 2.44
N CYS A 157 11.70 8.38 1.40
CA CYS A 157 10.56 7.48 1.17
C CYS A 157 10.68 6.12 1.88
N HIS A 158 11.83 5.77 2.45
CA HIS A 158 12.14 4.39 2.87
C HIS A 158 12.49 4.24 4.35
N THR A 159 12.57 5.32 5.13
CA THR A 159 12.94 5.33 6.55
C THR A 159 12.06 6.30 7.35
N THR A 160 12.30 6.40 8.65
CA THR A 160 11.60 7.32 9.56
C THR A 160 12.54 8.38 10.09
N GLY A 161 12.13 9.64 10.02
CA GLY A 161 12.91 10.76 10.54
C GLY A 161 14.25 10.94 9.82
N GLY A 162 14.24 10.83 8.49
CA GLY A 162 15.42 11.05 7.67
C GLY A 162 15.95 12.49 7.80
N ASP A 163 17.26 12.65 7.80
CA ASP A 163 17.96 13.93 7.86
C ASP A 163 19.17 13.93 6.91
N THR A 164 19.46 15.07 6.29
CA THR A 164 20.56 15.19 5.31
C THR A 164 21.95 15.23 5.95
N THR A 165 22.02 15.45 7.27
CA THR A 165 23.26 15.59 8.02
C THR A 165 23.76 14.26 8.58
N GLY A 166 25.08 14.16 8.72
CA GLY A 166 25.74 12.98 9.29
C GLY A 166 25.81 11.78 8.34
N THR A 167 25.87 10.60 8.94
CA THR A 167 25.84 9.32 8.24
C THR A 167 25.19 8.23 9.10
N TRP A 168 24.34 7.40 8.49
CA TRP A 168 23.76 6.21 9.12
C TRP A 168 24.71 5.02 9.08
N LEU A 169 25.70 5.04 8.18
CA LEU A 169 26.68 3.97 8.00
C LEU A 169 28.05 4.46 8.43
N ALA A 170 28.63 3.80 9.42
CA ALA A 170 29.98 4.12 9.89
C ALA A 170 30.97 4.09 8.72
N ASP A 171 31.97 4.98 8.77
CA ASP A 171 33.06 5.08 7.80
C ASP A 171 32.68 5.51 6.36
N VAL A 172 31.38 5.69 6.07
CA VAL A 172 30.89 6.25 4.81
C VAL A 172 30.36 7.66 5.06
N ASN A 173 31.00 8.67 4.47
CA ASN A 173 30.65 10.07 4.73
C ASN A 173 29.42 10.53 3.95
N ASN A 174 28.69 11.50 4.52
CA ASN A 174 27.63 12.27 3.85
C ASN A 174 26.45 11.45 3.30
N LEU A 175 26.07 10.36 3.97
CA LEU A 175 24.85 9.64 3.61
C LEU A 175 23.58 10.32 4.16
N GLY A 176 23.71 11.10 5.23
CA GLY A 176 22.57 11.52 6.05
C GLY A 176 22.25 10.48 7.13
N THR A 177 21.28 10.77 7.98
CA THR A 177 20.84 9.90 9.09
C THR A 177 19.33 9.63 9.02
N PHE A 178 18.86 8.70 9.83
CA PHE A 178 17.43 8.45 10.08
C PHE A 178 17.26 7.87 11.49
N SER A 179 16.04 7.92 12.01
CA SER A 179 15.72 7.46 13.36
C SER A 179 15.31 5.98 13.42
N GLU A 180 14.65 5.47 12.37
CA GLU A 180 14.23 4.08 12.25
C GLU A 180 14.29 3.63 10.78
N GLY A 181 14.70 2.39 10.53
CA GLY A 181 14.58 1.78 9.20
C GLY A 181 13.11 1.50 8.85
N GLY A 182 12.74 1.71 7.59
CA GLY A 182 11.36 1.53 7.16
C GLY A 182 10.45 2.69 7.56
N ILE A 183 9.18 2.60 7.13
CA ILE A 183 8.16 3.60 7.45
C ILE A 183 7.50 3.23 8.77
N GLY A 184 7.98 3.87 9.83
CA GLY A 184 7.56 3.71 11.21
C GLY A 184 6.34 4.56 11.58
N CYS A 185 5.90 4.42 12.83
CA CYS A 185 4.76 5.17 13.37
C CYS A 185 4.98 6.69 13.22
N GLU A 186 6.19 7.14 13.53
CA GLU A 186 6.57 8.55 13.57
C GLU A 186 6.79 9.17 12.19
N SER A 187 6.83 8.37 11.10
CA SER A 187 6.79 8.90 9.73
C SER A 187 5.43 9.52 9.41
N CYS A 188 4.36 9.05 10.04
CA CYS A 188 2.99 9.54 9.84
C CYS A 188 2.48 10.37 11.02
N HIS A 189 3.02 10.17 12.22
CA HIS A 189 2.57 10.81 13.46
C HIS A 189 3.56 11.80 14.08
N GLY A 190 4.73 11.97 13.45
CA GLY A 190 5.79 12.85 13.91
C GLY A 190 6.52 12.34 15.16
N PRO A 191 7.50 13.10 15.66
CA PRO A 191 8.30 12.72 16.83
C PRO A 191 7.46 12.58 18.11
N GLY A 192 7.51 11.41 18.74
CA GLY A 192 6.60 11.01 19.81
C GLY A 192 7.08 11.23 21.25
N SER A 193 8.28 11.79 21.49
CA SER A 193 8.84 11.87 22.85
C SER A 193 7.96 12.61 23.85
N ASN A 194 7.35 13.73 23.44
CA ASN A 194 6.40 14.48 24.27
C ASN A 194 5.12 13.68 24.55
N HIS A 195 4.64 12.91 23.58
CA HIS A 195 3.47 12.06 23.72
C HIS A 195 3.71 10.91 24.69
N ILE A 196 4.85 10.22 24.60
CA ILE A 196 5.20 9.13 25.52
C ILE A 196 5.33 9.65 26.95
N ALA A 197 5.95 10.82 27.14
CA ALA A 197 6.13 11.40 28.47
C ALA A 197 4.80 11.81 29.13
N ALA A 198 3.82 12.27 28.34
CA ALA A 198 2.51 12.68 28.83
C ALA A 198 1.40 12.44 27.78
N PRO A 199 0.83 11.23 27.66
CA PRO A 199 -0.06 10.89 26.55
C PRO A 199 -1.29 11.81 26.43
N SER A 200 -1.40 12.51 25.30
CA SER A 200 -2.54 13.35 24.94
C SER A 200 -2.83 13.28 23.44
N LYS A 201 -4.05 13.61 23.03
CA LYS A 201 -4.42 13.74 21.61
C LYS A 201 -3.86 15.02 20.95
N THR A 202 -3.29 15.93 21.75
CA THR A 202 -2.84 17.25 21.31
C THR A 202 -1.32 17.39 21.25
N ASN A 203 -0.56 16.35 21.62
CA ASN A 203 0.90 16.37 21.63
C ASN A 203 1.51 15.26 20.77
N ILE A 204 0.75 14.81 19.79
CA ILE A 204 1.15 13.93 18.70
C ILE A 204 0.37 14.34 17.46
N ASP A 205 1.00 14.30 16.30
CA ASP A 205 0.32 14.61 15.05
C ASP A 205 -0.51 13.39 14.60
N LYS A 206 -1.67 13.66 13.99
CA LYS A 206 -2.47 12.59 13.36
C LYS A 206 -2.04 12.34 11.93
N VAL A 207 -1.59 13.41 11.26
CA VAL A 207 -1.00 13.42 9.92
C VAL A 207 0.17 14.38 10.01
N TYR A 208 1.37 13.83 10.10
CA TYR A 208 2.60 14.60 10.10
C TYR A 208 2.94 14.94 8.67
N GLU A 209 2.78 16.21 8.29
CA GLU A 209 2.97 16.64 6.89
C GLU A 209 4.38 17.19 6.65
N GLN A 210 5.17 17.40 7.70
CA GLN A 210 6.54 17.89 7.60
C GLN A 210 7.55 16.75 7.31
N VAL A 211 7.07 15.59 6.85
CA VAL A 211 7.92 14.43 6.59
C VAL A 211 8.99 14.74 5.54
N HIS A 212 8.62 15.40 4.42
CA HIS A 212 9.51 15.62 3.26
C HIS A 212 9.29 16.96 2.54
N LEU A 213 9.81 18.05 3.10
CA LEU A 213 9.73 19.40 2.51
C LEU A 213 11.04 19.88 1.88
N ASP A 214 12.03 19.01 1.82
CA ASP A 214 13.39 19.31 1.38
C ASP A 214 13.58 19.25 -0.14
N ASN A 215 12.49 19.04 -0.89
CA ASN A 215 12.51 19.09 -2.35
C ASN A 215 12.56 20.55 -2.88
N ALA A 216 12.96 20.73 -4.13
CA ALA A 216 13.12 22.06 -4.73
C ALA A 216 11.82 22.89 -4.78
N LEU A 217 10.65 22.25 -4.73
CA LEU A 217 9.35 22.91 -4.71
C LEU A 217 8.90 23.25 -3.28
N GLY A 218 9.49 22.63 -2.26
CA GLY A 218 9.04 22.75 -0.86
C GLY A 218 7.68 22.10 -0.60
N GLY A 219 7.26 21.16 -1.46
CA GLY A 219 5.94 20.55 -1.40
C GLY A 219 5.65 19.59 -2.55
N LEU A 220 4.37 19.36 -2.82
CA LEU A 220 3.86 18.56 -3.96
C LEU A 220 3.10 19.50 -4.90
N SER A 221 3.47 19.57 -6.17
CA SER A 221 2.76 20.39 -7.16
C SER A 221 1.61 19.61 -7.78
N ILE A 222 0.44 20.23 -7.83
CA ILE A 222 -0.73 19.75 -8.57
C ILE A 222 -1.08 20.79 -9.63
N ASN A 223 -0.98 20.42 -10.91
CA ASN A 223 -1.26 21.29 -12.04
C ASN A 223 -0.49 22.63 -11.97
N GLY A 224 0.78 22.57 -11.55
CA GLY A 224 1.66 23.72 -11.40
C GLY A 224 1.47 24.53 -10.11
N VAL A 225 0.56 24.12 -9.21
CA VAL A 225 0.33 24.76 -7.92
C VAL A 225 0.95 23.90 -6.82
N VAL A 226 1.99 24.43 -6.17
CA VAL A 226 2.64 23.78 -5.03
C VAL A 226 1.69 23.77 -3.83
N GLN A 227 1.40 22.57 -3.34
CA GLN A 227 0.73 22.30 -2.08
C GLN A 227 1.77 22.33 -0.96
N HIS A 228 1.42 22.97 0.15
CA HIS A 228 2.26 23.03 1.34
C HIS A 228 1.53 22.42 2.54
N PRO A 229 2.25 21.94 3.56
CA PRO A 229 1.66 21.48 4.80
C PRO A 229 0.69 22.49 5.41
N ASP A 230 -0.49 22.03 5.79
CA ASP A 230 -1.43 22.76 6.61
C ASP A 230 -1.10 22.50 8.08
N THR A 231 -0.39 23.45 8.70
CA THR A 231 -0.02 23.41 10.13
C THR A 231 -1.21 23.29 11.10
N THR A 232 -2.45 23.42 10.61
CA THR A 232 -3.69 23.26 11.38
C THR A 232 -4.59 22.13 10.89
N GLY A 233 -4.20 21.47 9.79
CA GLY A 233 -4.97 20.49 9.04
C GLY A 233 -4.48 19.05 9.19
N ASN A 234 -5.08 18.16 8.41
CA ASN A 234 -4.67 16.77 8.24
C ASN A 234 -4.90 16.36 6.78
N ASP A 235 -3.96 16.73 5.91
CA ASP A 235 -3.89 16.36 4.50
C ASP A 235 -3.17 15.03 4.32
N VAL A 236 -3.98 13.97 4.40
CA VAL A 236 -3.53 12.59 4.16
C VAL A 236 -2.96 12.42 2.77
N ASN A 237 -3.52 13.07 1.75
CA ASN A 237 -3.06 12.93 0.38
C ASN A 237 -1.69 13.56 0.21
N PHE A 238 -1.44 14.71 0.85
CA PHE A 238 -0.12 15.32 0.89
C PHE A 238 0.89 14.39 1.58
N MET A 239 0.60 13.95 2.81
CA MET A 239 1.49 13.08 3.58
C MET A 239 1.86 11.81 2.81
N CYS A 240 0.87 11.03 2.34
CA CYS A 240 1.11 9.82 1.56
C CYS A 240 1.81 10.16 0.23
N GLY A 241 1.40 11.25 -0.40
CA GLY A 241 1.96 11.75 -1.64
C GLY A 241 3.45 12.00 -1.55
N THR A 242 3.98 12.45 -0.40
CA THR A 242 5.42 12.72 -0.25
C THR A 242 6.32 11.52 -0.55
N CYS A 243 5.80 10.30 -0.41
CA CYS A 243 6.50 9.05 -0.70
C CYS A 243 5.97 8.32 -1.93
N HIS A 244 4.66 8.41 -2.20
CA HIS A 244 3.97 7.75 -3.32
C HIS A 244 3.91 8.61 -4.59
N ASN A 245 4.95 9.43 -4.78
CA ASN A 245 5.18 10.22 -5.97
C ASN A 245 6.61 9.97 -6.49
N ARG A 246 6.88 10.43 -7.72
CA ARG A 246 8.22 10.36 -8.31
C ARG A 246 8.84 11.72 -8.61
N GLY A 247 8.04 12.67 -9.08
CA GLY A 247 8.50 13.97 -9.59
C GLY A 247 8.13 15.17 -8.73
N TYR A 248 7.30 15.01 -7.70
CA TYR A 248 6.65 16.08 -6.96
C TYR A 248 5.78 17.02 -7.84
N ASP A 249 5.39 16.62 -9.05
CA ASP A 249 4.72 17.49 -10.04
C ASP A 249 3.45 16.89 -10.66
N ASN A 250 2.80 15.96 -9.95
CA ASN A 250 1.57 15.23 -10.28
C ASN A 250 1.52 14.56 -11.66
N LYS A 251 2.58 14.64 -12.45
CA LYS A 251 2.67 14.07 -13.78
C LYS A 251 2.99 12.58 -13.70
N ILE A 252 2.16 11.76 -14.34
CA ILE A 252 2.29 10.30 -14.25
C ILE A 252 3.42 9.81 -15.17
N ASP A 253 4.59 9.50 -14.60
CA ASP A 253 5.71 8.94 -15.37
C ASP A 253 5.36 7.52 -15.87
N ALA A 254 5.78 7.23 -17.10
CA ALA A 254 5.70 5.92 -17.72
C ALA A 254 7.05 5.50 -18.34
N LYS A 255 7.26 4.20 -18.46
CA LYS A 255 8.40 3.64 -19.21
C LYS A 255 8.12 2.23 -19.66
N GLY A 256 8.40 1.95 -20.94
CA GLY A 256 8.35 0.59 -21.48
C GLY A 256 6.94 -0.01 -21.45
N GLY A 257 5.93 0.83 -21.72
CA GLY A 257 4.52 0.43 -21.76
C GLY A 257 3.91 0.17 -20.38
N PHE A 258 4.40 0.80 -19.32
CA PHE A 258 3.79 0.73 -17.99
C PHE A 258 3.95 2.08 -17.30
N VAL A 259 2.97 2.43 -16.45
CA VAL A 259 3.17 3.47 -15.44
C VAL A 259 4.31 3.03 -14.53
N LYS A 260 5.16 3.96 -14.11
CA LYS A 260 6.26 3.63 -13.21
C LYS A 260 5.74 3.42 -11.79
N HIS A 261 6.64 3.05 -10.91
CA HIS A 261 6.33 2.91 -9.50
C HIS A 261 6.47 4.22 -8.77
N HIS A 262 5.73 4.33 -7.66
CA HIS A 262 5.55 5.56 -6.91
C HIS A 262 4.79 6.62 -7.72
N GLU A 263 3.76 6.20 -8.44
CA GLU A 263 2.88 7.09 -9.20
C GLU A 263 1.45 7.07 -8.64
N GLN A 264 1.17 6.32 -7.56
CA GLN A 264 -0.21 6.16 -7.08
C GLN A 264 -0.83 7.48 -6.65
N TRP A 265 -0.03 8.40 -6.10
CA TRP A 265 -0.50 9.74 -5.80
C TRP A 265 -0.74 10.53 -7.09
N ASP A 266 0.23 10.54 -8.02
CA ASP A 266 0.13 11.22 -9.30
C ASP A 266 -1.11 10.77 -10.08
N GLU A 267 -1.35 9.46 -10.17
CA GLU A 267 -2.58 8.87 -10.74
C GLU A 267 -3.84 9.34 -10.00
N PHE A 268 -3.85 9.24 -8.67
CA PHE A 268 -5.03 9.55 -7.87
C PHE A 268 -5.46 11.01 -8.02
N THR A 269 -4.52 11.95 -8.08
CA THR A 269 -4.83 13.39 -8.25
C THR A 269 -5.57 13.73 -9.54
N HIS A 270 -5.51 12.86 -10.56
CA HIS A 270 -6.23 13.04 -11.81
C HIS A 270 -7.63 12.40 -11.82
N THR A 271 -8.10 11.88 -10.69
CA THR A 271 -9.37 11.13 -10.63
C THR A 271 -10.53 11.99 -10.15
N GLU A 272 -11.74 11.60 -10.58
CA GLU A 272 -12.96 12.16 -9.99
C GLU A 272 -13.08 11.88 -8.49
N HIS A 273 -12.50 10.78 -7.97
CA HIS A 273 -12.48 10.52 -6.53
C HIS A 273 -11.70 11.62 -5.79
N TYR A 274 -10.52 11.99 -6.28
CA TYR A 274 -9.75 13.11 -5.74
C TYR A 274 -10.52 14.44 -5.86
N ASN A 275 -11.13 14.72 -7.01
CA ASN A 275 -11.94 15.93 -7.22
C ASN A 275 -13.16 16.00 -6.28
N LYS A 276 -13.64 14.87 -5.75
CA LYS A 276 -14.70 14.79 -4.73
C LYS A 276 -14.18 14.81 -3.29
N GLY A 277 -12.90 15.05 -3.07
CA GLY A 277 -12.28 15.17 -1.76
C GLY A 277 -11.97 13.84 -1.09
N PHE A 278 -11.87 12.74 -1.85
CA PHE A 278 -11.44 11.46 -1.28
C PHE A 278 -9.95 11.51 -0.95
N THR A 279 -9.57 10.73 0.06
CA THR A 279 -8.17 10.53 0.44
C THR A 279 -7.79 9.07 0.34
N CYS A 280 -6.49 8.77 0.43
CA CYS A 280 -6.00 7.39 0.51
C CYS A 280 -6.75 6.58 1.59
N ILE A 281 -6.99 7.18 2.76
CA ILE A 281 -7.66 6.52 3.89
C ILE A 281 -9.19 6.51 3.79
N THR A 282 -9.76 7.09 2.73
CA THR A 282 -11.18 6.85 2.41
C THR A 282 -11.42 5.39 2.05
N CYS A 283 -10.40 4.73 1.47
CA CYS A 283 -10.47 3.32 1.04
C CYS A 283 -9.55 2.39 1.82
N HIS A 284 -8.42 2.90 2.32
CA HIS A 284 -7.37 2.11 2.95
C HIS A 284 -7.27 2.33 4.47
N ASP A 285 -7.09 1.26 5.23
CA ASP A 285 -6.60 1.32 6.61
C ASP A 285 -5.08 1.48 6.56
N GLN A 286 -4.59 2.61 7.07
CA GLN A 286 -3.19 3.02 7.02
C GLN A 286 -2.24 2.11 7.81
N HIS A 287 -2.76 1.28 8.72
CA HIS A 287 -1.94 0.36 9.50
C HIS A 287 -1.88 -1.03 8.89
N LYS A 288 -2.72 -1.36 7.90
CA LYS A 288 -2.88 -2.73 7.41
C LYS A 288 -2.28 -2.92 6.04
N ARG A 289 -1.93 -4.17 5.73
CA ARG A 289 -1.38 -4.54 4.42
C ARG A 289 -2.44 -4.48 3.32
N THR A 290 -1.99 -4.22 2.10
CA THR A 290 -2.81 -4.18 0.88
C THR A 290 -2.51 -5.33 -0.10
N ILE A 291 -1.54 -6.19 0.23
CA ILE A 291 -1.11 -7.35 -0.57
C ILE A 291 -1.64 -8.67 0.01
N TRP A 292 -1.64 -9.74 -0.79
CA TRP A 292 -2.14 -11.09 -0.44
C TRP A 292 -3.58 -11.07 0.11
N ASN A 293 -4.51 -10.47 -0.62
CA ASN A 293 -5.89 -10.20 -0.18
C ASN A 293 -5.96 -9.33 1.09
N GLY A 294 -5.01 -8.40 1.23
CA GLY A 294 -4.79 -7.60 2.43
C GLY A 294 -6.06 -6.95 2.98
N ASP A 295 -6.18 -6.97 4.31
CA ASP A 295 -7.32 -6.45 5.05
C ASP A 295 -7.30 -4.92 5.19
N GLY A 296 -6.34 -4.26 4.54
CA GLY A 296 -6.24 -2.82 4.46
C GLY A 296 -7.25 -2.16 3.53
N ILE A 297 -7.79 -2.87 2.52
CA ILE A 297 -8.85 -2.30 1.67
C ILE A 297 -10.20 -2.59 2.33
N PHE A 298 -10.82 -1.58 2.95
CA PHE A 298 -12.08 -1.76 3.68
C PHE A 298 -13.30 -1.18 2.94
N ALA A 299 -13.08 -0.20 2.06
CA ALA A 299 -14.14 0.41 1.27
C ALA A 299 -14.51 -0.50 0.10
N SER A 300 -15.80 -0.66 -0.13
CA SER A 300 -16.33 -1.38 -1.29
C SER A 300 -16.79 -0.38 -2.34
N CYS A 301 -16.41 -0.61 -3.60
CA CYS A 301 -16.84 0.23 -4.73
C CYS A 301 -18.38 0.35 -4.78
N THR A 302 -19.09 -0.74 -4.48
CA THR A 302 -20.57 -0.80 -4.53
C THR A 302 -21.25 0.00 -3.44
N SER A 303 -20.53 0.46 -2.41
CA SER A 303 -21.09 1.37 -1.39
C SER A 303 -21.51 2.71 -1.97
N CYS A 304 -20.81 3.19 -3.01
CA CYS A 304 -21.14 4.40 -3.75
C CYS A 304 -21.66 4.08 -5.17
N HIS A 305 -21.08 3.07 -5.82
CA HIS A 305 -21.43 2.65 -7.18
C HIS A 305 -22.44 1.50 -7.20
N SER A 306 -23.50 1.60 -6.38
CA SER A 306 -24.48 0.52 -6.17
C SER A 306 -25.25 0.09 -7.42
N THR A 307 -25.29 0.94 -8.45
CA THR A 307 -25.95 0.66 -9.73
C THR A 307 -25.02 0.03 -10.76
N GLN A 308 -23.71 -0.04 -10.48
CA GLN A 308 -22.73 -0.55 -11.42
C GLN A 308 -22.61 -2.06 -11.27
N VAL A 309 -22.93 -2.78 -12.34
CA VAL A 309 -22.85 -4.24 -12.42
C VAL A 309 -22.23 -4.59 -13.75
N ALA A 310 -21.27 -5.53 -13.76
CA ALA A 310 -20.75 -6.07 -15.00
C ALA A 310 -21.80 -7.00 -15.63
N THR A 311 -22.18 -6.75 -16.88
CA THR A 311 -23.17 -7.56 -17.61
C THR A 311 -22.56 -8.65 -18.47
N ASN A 312 -21.24 -8.62 -18.64
CA ASN A 312 -20.50 -9.60 -19.43
C ASN A 312 -20.23 -10.88 -18.63
N ASN A 313 -20.07 -11.98 -19.36
CA ASN A 313 -19.91 -13.34 -18.84
C ASN A 313 -18.49 -13.56 -18.27
N HIS A 314 -18.15 -12.84 -17.20
CA HIS A 314 -16.95 -13.07 -16.41
C HIS A 314 -17.23 -14.10 -15.31
N PRO A 315 -16.21 -14.87 -14.87
CA PRO A 315 -16.36 -15.69 -13.68
C PRO A 315 -16.83 -14.83 -12.51
N GLY A 316 -17.71 -15.36 -11.65
CA GLY A 316 -18.28 -14.62 -10.51
C GLY A 316 -17.25 -14.18 -9.45
N GLU A 317 -15.98 -14.48 -9.66
CA GLU A 317 -14.84 -14.07 -8.85
C GLU A 317 -14.22 -12.75 -9.31
N ALA A 318 -14.47 -12.31 -10.55
CA ALA A 318 -13.99 -11.01 -11.04
C ALA A 318 -14.65 -9.86 -10.26
N THR A 319 -13.82 -8.95 -9.79
CA THR A 319 -14.21 -7.81 -8.94
C THR A 319 -14.00 -6.48 -9.66
N CYS A 320 -14.54 -5.40 -9.11
CA CYS A 320 -14.37 -4.05 -9.68
C CYS A 320 -12.89 -3.69 -9.88
N ILE A 321 -12.01 -4.10 -8.96
CA ILE A 321 -10.59 -3.76 -8.98
C ILE A 321 -9.82 -4.49 -10.09
N ASP A 322 -10.35 -5.58 -10.64
CA ASP A 322 -9.63 -6.35 -11.66
C ASP A 322 -9.59 -5.62 -13.01
N CYS A 323 -10.63 -4.82 -13.31
CA CYS A 323 -10.66 -3.96 -14.50
C CYS A 323 -10.30 -2.51 -14.19
N HIS A 324 -10.78 -1.96 -13.05
CA HIS A 324 -10.61 -0.54 -12.73
C HIS A 324 -9.34 -0.24 -11.93
N MET A 325 -8.66 -1.24 -11.39
CA MET A 325 -7.34 -1.09 -10.77
C MET A 325 -6.42 -2.21 -11.25
N PRO A 326 -6.25 -2.36 -12.59
CA PRO A 326 -5.46 -3.44 -13.15
C PRO A 326 -4.00 -3.23 -12.79
N TYR A 327 -3.20 -4.27 -13.02
CA TYR A 327 -1.74 -4.16 -12.88
C TYR A 327 -1.14 -3.42 -14.09
N SER A 328 -1.46 -2.13 -14.31
CA SER A 328 -0.91 -1.31 -15.40
C SER A 328 0.42 -0.65 -15.06
N ASP A 329 0.91 -0.86 -13.85
CA ASP A 329 2.06 -0.19 -13.30
C ASP A 329 3.15 -1.22 -13.05
N LYS A 330 4.40 -0.81 -13.30
CA LYS A 330 5.54 -1.71 -13.21
C LYS A 330 6.68 -1.12 -12.42
N SER A 331 7.28 -1.99 -11.64
CA SER A 331 8.43 -1.63 -10.85
C SER A 331 9.51 -2.70 -10.77
N GLY A 332 9.13 -3.97 -10.73
CA GLY A 332 10.06 -5.11 -10.73
C GLY A 332 9.94 -5.91 -12.01
N ALA A 333 8.71 -6.31 -12.36
CA ALA A 333 8.49 -7.25 -13.45
C ALA A 333 7.19 -7.02 -14.23
N THR A 334 7.19 -7.46 -15.48
CA THR A 334 5.98 -7.76 -16.24
C THR A 334 5.62 -9.21 -15.93
N ARG A 335 4.35 -9.47 -15.64
CA ARG A 335 3.82 -10.76 -15.20
C ARG A 335 2.98 -11.40 -16.31
N GLY A 336 2.99 -12.72 -16.38
CA GLY A 336 2.28 -13.48 -17.42
C GLY A 336 2.74 -13.16 -18.84
N GLN A 337 1.99 -13.66 -19.84
CA GLN A 337 2.38 -13.60 -21.25
C GLN A 337 1.70 -12.48 -22.04
N SER A 338 0.75 -11.76 -21.43
CA SER A 338 -0.05 -10.73 -22.12
C SER A 338 0.75 -9.52 -22.57
N GLY A 339 1.84 -9.21 -21.86
CA GLY A 339 2.57 -7.94 -22.02
C GLY A 339 1.85 -6.72 -21.43
N PHE A 340 0.66 -6.88 -20.84
CA PHE A 340 -0.18 -5.80 -20.30
C PHE A 340 -0.43 -5.92 -18.79
N LYS A 341 0.41 -6.71 -18.09
CA LYS A 341 0.28 -6.95 -16.65
C LYS A 341 1.63 -6.73 -15.97
N GLY A 342 1.71 -5.69 -15.15
CA GLY A 342 2.83 -5.34 -14.29
C GLY A 342 2.68 -5.95 -12.90
N ASP A 343 3.19 -5.27 -11.89
CA ASP A 343 3.25 -5.73 -10.50
C ASP A 343 2.69 -4.71 -9.48
N ILE A 344 2.14 -3.59 -9.96
CA ILE A 344 1.47 -2.58 -9.13
C ILE A 344 0.08 -2.28 -9.71
N ARG A 345 -0.92 -2.14 -8.84
CA ARG A 345 -2.28 -1.76 -9.24
C ARG A 345 -2.40 -0.25 -9.43
N SER A 346 -2.99 0.16 -10.55
CA SER A 346 -3.28 1.56 -10.85
C SER A 346 -4.40 2.13 -9.99
N HIS A 347 -4.32 3.44 -9.77
CA HIS A 347 -5.32 4.28 -9.12
C HIS A 347 -5.97 5.28 -10.08
N LEU A 348 -5.96 5.03 -11.40
CA LEU A 348 -6.67 5.87 -12.38
C LEU A 348 -8.18 5.60 -12.44
N PHE A 349 -8.64 4.38 -12.12
CA PHE A 349 -10.04 3.91 -12.12
C PHE A 349 -10.79 3.97 -13.45
N LYS A 350 -10.83 5.13 -14.10
CA LYS A 350 -11.55 5.38 -15.34
C LYS A 350 -10.92 4.60 -16.49
N ILE A 351 -11.76 3.97 -17.29
CA ILE A 351 -11.37 3.26 -18.51
C ILE A 351 -11.99 4.00 -19.69
N ILE A 352 -11.17 4.54 -20.58
CA ILE A 352 -11.67 5.05 -21.87
C ILE A 352 -11.69 3.88 -22.85
N VAL A 353 -12.88 3.56 -23.36
CA VAL A 353 -13.13 2.37 -24.18
C VAL A 353 -12.85 2.64 -25.65
N ASP A 354 -11.57 2.74 -25.98
CA ASP A 354 -11.05 2.89 -27.34
C ASP A 354 -9.77 2.06 -27.56
N THR A 355 -9.27 2.07 -28.79
CA THR A 355 -8.02 1.38 -29.16
C THR A 355 -6.78 2.24 -28.96
N ASN A 356 -6.93 3.46 -28.43
CA ASN A 356 -5.82 4.39 -28.32
C ASN A 356 -4.91 4.01 -27.14
N SER A 357 -3.60 4.24 -27.30
CA SER A 357 -2.66 4.10 -26.18
C SER A 357 -2.99 5.12 -25.09
N MET A 358 -2.94 4.68 -23.83
CA MET A 358 -2.98 5.58 -22.68
C MET A 358 -1.67 6.33 -22.45
N PHE A 359 -0.58 5.96 -23.12
CA PHE A 359 0.72 6.63 -23.02
C PHE A 359 0.96 7.59 -24.18
N THR A 360 1.78 8.61 -23.95
CA THR A 360 2.33 9.49 -24.99
C THR A 360 3.07 8.68 -26.05
N GLU A 361 3.25 9.26 -27.25
CA GLU A 361 3.94 8.59 -28.35
C GLU A 361 5.39 8.21 -27.99
N ASP A 362 6.07 9.03 -27.18
CA ASP A 362 7.41 8.72 -26.66
C ASP A 362 7.40 7.77 -25.45
N GLY A 363 6.22 7.35 -24.98
CA GLY A 363 6.03 6.38 -23.91
C GLY A 363 6.51 6.84 -22.53
N LYS A 364 6.75 8.15 -22.34
CA LYS A 364 7.29 8.70 -21.09
C LYS A 364 6.22 9.07 -20.08
N TRP A 365 4.97 9.25 -20.50
CA TRP A 365 3.89 9.74 -19.64
C TRP A 365 2.58 9.03 -19.96
N VAL A 366 1.68 8.94 -18.99
CA VAL A 366 0.25 8.78 -19.30
C VAL A 366 -0.25 10.06 -19.96
N LYS A 367 -1.08 9.94 -20.99
CA LYS A 367 -1.72 11.08 -21.65
C LYS A 367 -2.70 11.75 -20.70
N ASP A 368 -2.55 13.06 -20.58
CA ASP A 368 -3.51 13.92 -19.90
C ASP A 368 -3.54 15.26 -20.64
N ASP A 369 -4.33 15.31 -21.71
CA ASP A 369 -4.41 16.44 -22.62
C ASP A 369 -5.86 16.67 -23.09
N ALA A 370 -6.04 17.66 -23.97
CA ALA A 370 -7.36 18.03 -24.49
C ALA A 370 -8.04 16.93 -25.31
N GLU A 371 -7.29 15.96 -25.83
CA GLU A 371 -7.81 14.85 -26.62
C GLU A 371 -8.11 13.63 -25.74
N ARG A 372 -7.35 13.44 -24.66
CA ARG A 372 -7.49 12.32 -23.73
C ARG A 372 -7.03 12.69 -22.33
N GLU A 373 -7.96 12.65 -21.38
CA GLU A 373 -7.67 12.71 -19.95
C GLU A 373 -6.95 11.44 -19.44
N ALA A 374 -6.20 11.59 -18.35
CA ALA A 374 -5.54 10.48 -17.66
C ALA A 374 -6.53 9.36 -17.32
N SER A 375 -6.32 8.18 -17.91
CA SER A 375 -7.24 7.06 -17.80
C SER A 375 -6.62 5.76 -18.29
N LEU A 376 -7.13 4.64 -17.77
CA LEU A 376 -6.80 3.30 -18.23
C LEU A 376 -7.28 3.07 -19.67
N SER A 377 -6.64 2.11 -20.34
CA SER A 377 -7.10 1.58 -21.63
C SER A 377 -7.58 0.13 -21.50
N PRO A 378 -8.37 -0.39 -22.46
CA PRO A 378 -8.78 -1.79 -22.51
C PRO A 378 -7.60 -2.75 -22.65
N ALA A 379 -6.44 -2.28 -23.12
CA ALA A 379 -5.23 -3.10 -23.18
C ALA A 379 -4.85 -3.62 -21.78
N TYR A 380 -4.78 -2.74 -20.78
CA TYR A 380 -4.46 -3.12 -19.40
C TYR A 380 -5.65 -3.66 -18.63
N SER A 381 -6.86 -3.17 -18.93
CA SER A 381 -8.08 -3.54 -18.20
C SER A 381 -8.65 -4.90 -18.62
N CYS A 382 -8.30 -5.39 -19.82
CA CYS A 382 -8.86 -6.63 -20.37
C CYS A 382 -7.75 -7.63 -20.77
N LEU A 383 -6.78 -7.21 -21.59
CA LEU A 383 -5.80 -8.14 -22.16
C LEU A 383 -4.82 -8.69 -21.12
N GLY A 384 -4.66 -7.97 -20.00
CA GLY A 384 -3.91 -8.46 -18.82
C GLY A 384 -4.46 -9.75 -18.21
N CYS A 385 -5.72 -10.12 -18.49
CA CYS A 385 -6.31 -11.42 -18.16
C CYS A 385 -6.51 -12.25 -19.42
N HIS A 386 -7.14 -11.68 -20.46
CA HIS A 386 -7.57 -12.43 -21.63
C HIS A 386 -6.43 -13.05 -22.45
N ASN A 387 -5.22 -12.51 -22.39
CA ASN A 387 -4.08 -13.04 -23.14
C ASN A 387 -2.92 -13.41 -22.19
N ASN A 388 -3.24 -13.68 -20.92
CA ASN A 388 -2.24 -13.81 -19.87
C ASN A 388 -1.57 -15.19 -19.84
N ASP A 389 -2.35 -16.23 -20.07
CA ASP A 389 -1.93 -17.62 -20.04
C ASP A 389 -2.76 -18.41 -21.06
N PRO A 390 -2.15 -19.06 -22.07
CA PRO A 390 -2.90 -19.85 -23.05
C PRO A 390 -3.66 -21.04 -22.45
N ASP A 391 -3.33 -21.45 -21.21
CA ASP A 391 -3.90 -22.61 -20.53
C ASP A 391 -4.92 -22.25 -19.43
N ASP A 392 -5.33 -20.98 -19.28
CA ASP A 392 -6.25 -20.53 -18.22
C ASP A 392 -7.75 -20.67 -18.57
N ASN A 393 -8.07 -21.14 -19.77
CA ASN A 393 -9.43 -21.23 -20.34
C ASN A 393 -10.19 -19.89 -20.43
N ILE A 394 -9.47 -18.76 -20.38
CA ILE A 394 -10.01 -17.44 -20.69
C ILE A 394 -9.83 -17.21 -22.20
N PRO A 395 -10.87 -16.82 -22.95
CA PRO A 395 -10.72 -16.60 -24.38
C PRO A 395 -9.81 -15.40 -24.68
N ASP A 396 -8.75 -15.64 -25.45
CA ASP A 396 -7.90 -14.59 -26.03
C ASP A 396 -8.71 -13.52 -26.78
N MET A 397 -8.25 -12.28 -26.68
CA MET A 397 -8.86 -11.13 -27.35
C MET A 397 -7.82 -10.27 -28.07
N THR A 398 -8.22 -9.76 -29.23
CA THR A 398 -7.61 -8.57 -29.82
C THR A 398 -8.08 -7.32 -29.07
N LEU A 399 -7.31 -6.23 -29.14
CA LEU A 399 -7.72 -4.95 -28.53
C LEU A 399 -9.08 -4.46 -29.06
N ALA A 400 -9.37 -4.67 -30.36
CA ALA A 400 -10.65 -4.30 -30.95
C ALA A 400 -11.83 -5.12 -30.38
N GLN A 401 -11.62 -6.40 -30.10
CA GLN A 401 -12.61 -7.24 -29.42
C GLN A 401 -12.81 -6.79 -27.97
N ALA A 402 -11.73 -6.49 -27.23
CA ALA A 402 -11.81 -5.98 -25.87
C ALA A 402 -12.61 -4.66 -25.80
N VAL A 403 -12.33 -3.72 -26.72
CA VAL A 403 -13.10 -2.46 -26.86
C VAL A 403 -14.57 -2.74 -27.12
N THR A 404 -14.88 -3.67 -28.03
CA THR A 404 -16.26 -4.02 -28.35
C THR A 404 -16.98 -4.62 -27.15
N ALA A 405 -16.33 -5.51 -26.41
CA ALA A 405 -16.87 -6.11 -25.19
C ALA A 405 -17.08 -5.08 -24.07
N ALA A 406 -16.19 -4.08 -23.95
CA ALA A 406 -16.22 -3.11 -22.87
C ALA A 406 -17.29 -2.00 -23.04
N LYS A 407 -17.70 -1.66 -24.27
CA LYS A 407 -18.58 -0.51 -24.57
C LYS A 407 -19.89 -0.48 -23.78
N ASP A 408 -20.42 -1.64 -23.41
CA ASP A 408 -21.70 -1.78 -22.74
C ASP A 408 -21.61 -2.61 -21.45
N ASN A 409 -20.42 -2.75 -20.87
CA ASN A 409 -20.17 -3.66 -19.74
C ASN A 409 -20.98 -3.30 -18.47
N HIS A 410 -21.56 -2.09 -18.40
CA HIS A 410 -22.46 -1.66 -17.32
C HIS A 410 -23.91 -1.40 -17.76
N LYS A 411 -24.27 -1.65 -19.03
CA LYS A 411 -25.65 -1.44 -19.51
C LYS A 411 -26.56 -2.55 -19.02
N THR A 412 -27.32 -2.25 -17.99
CA THR A 412 -28.32 -3.14 -17.38
C THR A 412 -29.30 -3.74 -18.39
N THR A 413 -29.32 -5.07 -18.54
CA THR A 413 -30.46 -5.81 -19.13
C THR A 413 -31.45 -6.27 -18.07
N SER A 414 -31.01 -6.40 -16.81
CA SER A 414 -31.85 -6.40 -15.59
C SER A 414 -30.98 -6.26 -14.34
N VAL A 415 -31.39 -5.44 -13.38
CA VAL A 415 -30.73 -5.35 -12.06
C VAL A 415 -31.38 -6.39 -11.16
N ARG A 416 -30.77 -7.57 -11.00
CA ARG A 416 -31.00 -8.35 -9.78
C ARG A 416 -30.11 -7.76 -8.70
N ASN A 417 -30.69 -6.92 -7.86
CA ASN A 417 -30.06 -6.39 -6.67
C ASN A 417 -29.78 -7.55 -5.71
N PHE A 418 -28.61 -8.20 -5.83
CA PHE A 418 -28.06 -8.98 -4.74
C PHE A 418 -27.44 -7.99 -3.77
N GLN A 419 -28.27 -7.32 -2.96
CA GLN A 419 -27.71 -6.71 -1.77
C GLN A 419 -27.08 -7.86 -0.96
N THR A 420 -25.76 -7.81 -0.78
CA THR A 420 -25.02 -8.86 -0.08
C THR A 420 -24.79 -8.45 1.37
N ILE A 421 -24.69 -9.45 2.23
CA ILE A 421 -24.30 -9.24 3.63
C ILE A 421 -22.77 -9.12 3.67
N LYS A 422 -22.21 -8.05 4.25
CA LYS A 422 -20.76 -7.98 4.48
C LYS A 422 -20.38 -9.12 5.42
N LEU A 423 -19.64 -10.10 4.93
CA LEU A 423 -19.25 -11.32 5.65
C LEU A 423 -17.74 -11.30 5.90
N GLY A 424 -17.30 -11.79 7.06
CA GLY A 424 -15.89 -11.99 7.34
C GLY A 424 -15.68 -13.23 8.19
N LEU A 425 -14.66 -14.01 7.88
CA LEU A 425 -14.29 -15.25 8.58
C LEU A 425 -12.91 -15.08 9.21
N TYR A 426 -12.80 -15.15 10.54
CA TYR A 426 -11.52 -15.08 11.23
C TYR A 426 -11.47 -15.95 12.51
N PRO A 427 -10.44 -16.79 12.70
CA PRO A 427 -9.33 -17.04 11.79
C PRO A 427 -9.78 -17.81 10.53
N ASN A 428 -9.10 -17.56 9.42
CA ASN A 428 -9.21 -18.29 8.15
C ASN A 428 -7.86 -18.21 7.41
N PRO A 429 -7.08 -19.30 7.28
CA PRO A 429 -7.38 -20.67 7.70
C PRO A 429 -7.61 -20.83 9.22
N THR A 430 -8.33 -21.88 9.62
CA THR A 430 -8.60 -22.22 11.03
C THR A 430 -8.22 -23.67 11.34
N THR A 431 -7.83 -23.95 12.58
CA THR A 431 -7.57 -25.31 13.10
C THR A 431 -8.71 -25.85 13.99
N GLY A 432 -9.80 -25.10 14.17
CA GLY A 432 -10.92 -25.60 14.99
C GLY A 432 -12.06 -24.64 15.29
N TYR A 433 -11.89 -23.32 15.13
CA TYR A 433 -13.01 -22.39 15.22
C TYR A 433 -12.82 -21.18 14.29
N THR A 434 -13.92 -20.62 13.81
CA THR A 434 -13.91 -19.34 13.08
C THR A 434 -15.04 -18.44 13.58
N ASN A 435 -14.76 -17.15 13.63
CA ASN A 435 -15.76 -16.13 13.88
C ASN A 435 -16.36 -15.69 12.54
N ILE A 436 -17.66 -15.88 12.41
CA ILE A 436 -18.46 -15.48 11.26
C ILE A 436 -19.04 -14.11 11.59
N SER A 437 -18.37 -13.06 11.12
CA SER A 437 -18.79 -11.68 11.28
C SER A 437 -19.72 -11.25 10.16
N PHE A 438 -20.81 -10.56 10.49
CA PHE A 438 -21.73 -10.02 9.50
C PHE A 438 -22.42 -8.74 9.96
N HIS A 439 -22.76 -7.85 9.01
CA HIS A 439 -23.50 -6.62 9.28
C HIS A 439 -24.93 -6.68 8.74
N LEU A 440 -25.90 -6.37 9.59
CA LEU A 440 -27.32 -6.28 9.23
C LEU A 440 -27.79 -4.83 9.26
N ARG A 441 -28.40 -4.38 8.16
CA ARG A 441 -29.02 -3.04 8.10
C ARG A 441 -30.30 -2.97 8.94
N ASN A 442 -31.09 -4.03 8.94
CA ASN A 442 -32.34 -4.16 9.69
C ASN A 442 -32.28 -5.40 10.58
N ALA A 443 -33.03 -5.40 11.68
CA ALA A 443 -33.21 -6.60 12.48
C ALA A 443 -33.92 -7.69 11.64
N GLY A 444 -33.49 -8.94 11.77
CA GLY A 444 -33.99 -10.02 10.94
C GLY A 444 -33.49 -11.40 11.33
N ASN A 445 -34.08 -12.43 10.71
CA ASN A 445 -33.66 -13.82 10.90
C ASN A 445 -32.49 -14.15 9.97
N VAL A 446 -31.36 -14.51 10.56
CA VAL A 446 -30.13 -14.87 9.84
C VAL A 446 -29.96 -16.38 9.82
N SER A 447 -29.81 -16.93 8.62
CA SER A 447 -29.40 -18.31 8.35
C SER A 447 -27.90 -18.36 8.07
N ILE A 448 -27.14 -19.07 8.89
CA ILE A 448 -25.73 -19.39 8.65
C ILE A 448 -25.64 -20.86 8.26
N LYS A 449 -25.00 -21.15 7.12
CA LYS A 449 -24.80 -22.50 6.58
C LYS A 449 -23.35 -22.74 6.22
N ALA A 450 -22.85 -23.96 6.43
CA ALA A 450 -21.55 -24.39 5.92
C ALA A 450 -21.74 -25.56 4.94
N TYR A 451 -21.10 -25.46 3.79
CA TYR A 451 -21.09 -26.47 2.74
C TYR A 451 -19.66 -27.00 2.54
N ASN A 452 -19.47 -28.29 2.29
CA ASN A 452 -18.17 -28.83 1.89
C ASN A 452 -17.90 -28.59 0.39
N SER A 453 -16.74 -29.03 -0.11
CA SER A 453 -16.32 -28.85 -1.51
C SER A 453 -17.22 -29.51 -2.55
N VAL A 454 -18.00 -30.53 -2.18
CA VAL A 454 -18.99 -31.17 -3.08
C VAL A 454 -20.39 -30.54 -2.97
N GLY A 455 -20.54 -29.43 -2.23
CA GLY A 455 -21.80 -28.72 -2.06
C GLY A 455 -22.75 -29.34 -1.02
N GLN A 456 -22.31 -30.35 -0.26
CA GLN A 456 -23.09 -30.94 0.81
C GLN A 456 -23.18 -30.00 2.01
N LEU A 457 -24.39 -29.78 2.53
CA LEU A 457 -24.63 -29.00 3.75
C LEU A 457 -24.16 -29.78 4.98
N VAL A 458 -23.16 -29.27 5.69
CA VAL A 458 -22.60 -29.90 6.91
C VAL A 458 -23.03 -29.20 8.19
N TYR A 459 -23.40 -27.93 8.11
CA TYR A 459 -23.85 -27.14 9.25
C TYR A 459 -24.92 -26.12 8.85
N LYS A 460 -25.92 -25.90 9.71
CA LYS A 460 -26.95 -24.87 9.57
C LYS A 460 -27.42 -24.37 10.93
N VAL A 461 -27.53 -23.06 11.10
CA VAL A 461 -28.20 -22.43 12.24
C VAL A 461 -29.02 -21.24 11.77
N ASN A 462 -30.18 -21.01 12.39
CA ASN A 462 -30.98 -19.81 12.20
C ASN A 462 -31.09 -19.07 13.53
N ARG A 463 -30.88 -17.75 13.54
CA ARG A 463 -31.06 -16.91 14.72
C ARG A 463 -31.54 -15.52 14.32
N ASN A 464 -32.39 -14.92 15.16
CA ASN A 464 -32.74 -13.51 15.03
C ASN A 464 -31.62 -12.63 15.58
N TYR A 465 -31.29 -11.58 14.84
CA TYR A 465 -30.32 -10.57 15.24
C TYR A 465 -30.91 -9.17 15.08
N PRO A 466 -30.57 -8.21 15.97
CA PRO A 466 -30.93 -6.81 15.77
C PRO A 466 -30.12 -6.21 14.59
N SER A 467 -30.47 -5.01 14.14
CA SER A 467 -29.60 -4.27 13.20
C SER A 467 -28.23 -3.99 13.83
N GLY A 468 -27.17 -3.98 13.03
CA GLY A 468 -25.80 -3.77 13.48
C GLY A 468 -24.85 -4.89 13.07
N THR A 469 -23.62 -4.82 13.58
CA THR A 469 -22.57 -5.82 13.32
C THR A 469 -22.61 -6.91 14.37
N HIS A 470 -22.53 -8.16 13.93
CA HIS A 470 -22.61 -9.35 14.75
C HIS A 470 -21.44 -10.28 14.48
N VAL A 471 -21.14 -11.11 15.49
CA VAL A 471 -20.13 -12.15 15.38
C VAL A 471 -20.73 -13.47 15.89
N TYR A 472 -20.70 -14.49 15.04
CA TYR A 472 -21.10 -15.85 15.40
C TYR A 472 -19.88 -16.77 15.42
N LYS A 473 -19.52 -17.31 16.58
CA LYS A 473 -18.44 -18.28 16.70
C LYS A 473 -18.92 -19.67 16.28
N TRP A 474 -18.26 -20.26 15.28
CA TRP A 474 -18.50 -21.64 14.85
C TRP A 474 -17.27 -22.50 15.10
N ASN A 475 -17.43 -23.61 15.81
CA ASN A 475 -16.35 -24.50 16.23
C ASN A 475 -16.05 -25.61 15.20
N ALA A 476 -16.28 -25.36 13.90
CA ALA A 476 -16.05 -26.33 12.82
C ALA A 476 -16.67 -27.72 13.08
N GLN A 477 -17.85 -27.75 13.69
CA GLN A 477 -18.62 -28.96 13.97
C GLN A 477 -19.90 -29.00 13.16
N SER A 478 -20.35 -30.20 12.79
CA SER A 478 -21.65 -30.41 12.15
C SER A 478 -22.81 -30.12 13.11
N ASN A 479 -24.03 -30.14 12.61
CA ASN A 479 -25.23 -30.02 13.45
C ASN A 479 -25.38 -31.12 14.52
N THR A 480 -24.71 -32.27 14.35
CA THR A 480 -24.73 -33.37 15.33
C THR A 480 -23.61 -33.27 16.38
N GLY A 481 -22.77 -32.23 16.31
CA GLY A 481 -21.60 -32.06 17.17
C GLY A 481 -20.37 -32.86 16.72
N ALA A 482 -20.46 -33.58 15.60
CA ALA A 482 -19.31 -34.29 15.04
C ALA A 482 -18.31 -33.30 14.42
N ASN A 483 -17.01 -33.56 14.61
CA ASN A 483 -15.96 -32.80 13.92
C ASN A 483 -16.05 -33.04 12.41
N ILE A 484 -15.96 -31.97 11.63
CA ILE A 484 -15.94 -32.06 10.17
C ILE A 484 -14.50 -32.27 9.69
N THR A 485 -14.33 -32.91 8.53
CA THR A 485 -13.00 -33.22 8.00
C THR A 485 -12.23 -31.96 7.58
N PRO A 486 -10.91 -31.88 7.77
CA PRO A 486 -10.10 -30.81 7.20
C PRO A 486 -10.33 -30.66 5.68
N GLY A 487 -10.33 -29.43 5.18
CA GLY A 487 -10.60 -29.12 3.79
C GLY A 487 -11.27 -27.77 3.57
N TYR A 488 -11.79 -27.58 2.36
CA TYR A 488 -12.48 -26.36 1.96
C TYR A 488 -13.96 -26.40 2.30
N TYR A 489 -14.43 -25.30 2.90
CA TYR A 489 -15.84 -25.09 3.21
C TYR A 489 -16.32 -23.75 2.66
N PHE A 490 -17.61 -23.64 2.37
CA PHE A 490 -18.25 -22.40 1.98
C PHE A 490 -19.26 -22.00 3.05
N ILE A 491 -19.01 -20.88 3.71
CA ILE A 491 -19.89 -20.32 4.74
C ILE A 491 -20.82 -19.33 4.07
N LYS A 492 -22.12 -19.66 4.05
CA LYS A 492 -23.18 -18.80 3.54
C LYS A 492 -23.97 -18.19 4.68
N VAL A 493 -24.05 -16.87 4.71
CA VAL A 493 -24.94 -16.10 5.59
C VAL A 493 -26.07 -15.52 4.75
N SER A 494 -27.31 -15.62 5.22
CA SER A 494 -28.49 -15.08 4.52
C SER A 494 -29.48 -14.47 5.51
N SER A 495 -30.10 -13.37 5.13
CA SER A 495 -31.16 -12.67 5.87
C SER A 495 -32.11 -12.06 4.87
N ASP A 496 -33.40 -12.36 4.96
CA ASP A 496 -34.42 -11.94 4.00
C ASP A 496 -34.01 -12.26 2.54
N ASN A 497 -33.88 -11.24 1.69
CA ASN A 497 -33.45 -11.35 0.30
C ASN A 497 -31.92 -11.21 0.12
N LEU A 498 -31.18 -11.03 1.21
CA LEU A 498 -29.73 -10.80 1.22
C LEU A 498 -28.99 -12.11 1.46
N SER A 499 -27.88 -12.32 0.75
CA SER A 499 -26.96 -13.40 1.10
C SER A 499 -25.52 -13.10 0.73
N SER A 500 -24.60 -13.77 1.41
CA SER A 500 -23.16 -13.69 1.15
C SER A 500 -22.53 -15.04 1.44
N ILE A 501 -21.47 -15.37 0.71
CA ILE A 501 -20.76 -16.64 0.84
C ILE A 501 -19.25 -16.38 0.86
N GLN A 502 -18.52 -17.04 1.75
CA GLN A 502 -17.06 -16.97 1.80
C GLN A 502 -16.44 -18.36 1.99
N LYS A 503 -15.28 -18.56 1.36
CA LYS A 503 -14.47 -19.76 1.48
C LYS A 503 -13.76 -19.78 2.84
N LEU A 504 -13.85 -20.89 3.55
CA LEU A 504 -13.12 -21.20 4.79
C LEU A 504 -12.17 -22.38 4.52
N VAL A 505 -10.94 -22.28 5.00
CA VAL A 505 -9.97 -23.37 5.00
C VAL A 505 -9.85 -23.94 6.41
N LEU A 506 -10.25 -25.19 6.60
CA LEU A 506 -10.07 -25.92 7.87
C LEU A 506 -8.83 -26.81 7.77
N LEU A 507 -7.84 -26.53 8.61
CA LEU A 507 -6.60 -27.28 8.75
C LEU A 507 -6.73 -28.33 9.87
N ARG A 508 -5.76 -29.25 9.91
CA ARG A 508 -5.65 -30.25 10.99
C ARG A 508 -5.24 -29.63 12.32
#